data_AF-A0A844XUT9-F1
#
_entry.id   AF-A0A844XUT9-F1
#
_cell.length_a   1.000
_cell.length_b   1.000
_cell.length_c   1.000
_cell.angle_alpha   90.00
_cell.angle_beta   90.00
_cell.angle_gamma   90.00
#
_symmetry.space_group_name_H-M   'P 1'
#
loop_
_entity.id
_entity.type
_entity.pdbx_description
1 polymer ?
#
loop_
_entity_poly.entity_id
_entity_poly.type
_entity_poly.pdbx_seq_one_letter_code
_entity_poly.pdbx_strand_id
1 'polypeptide(L)'
;MDLDTLLAIKTLPAQACSPKLVQAVMGKTDAEDVATAFEVLVERGVDAQWFAGCLRDVKTQRGLSSVFQKAARRANAPPHPIPASDFYQPIQTGEELFSVAREFRNCLRNYTTSFLDEVQGNAFAVVSRGEHRTVVHLVRGTSGWKLEGLFKPRNRRPSRASREWIEAYLEQHGIIVERREPRRPSRWDSLHNLICSDLLEFQLGFEVEAFDHMT
;
A
#
# COMPACT_ATOMS: atom_id res chain seq x y z
N MET A 1 -38.00 9.63 19.35
CA MET A 1 -36.97 9.20 18.38
C MET A 1 -36.83 10.32 17.37
N ASP A 2 -35.64 10.85 17.23
CA ASP A 2 -35.33 11.97 16.35
C ASP A 2 -35.31 11.54 14.87
N LEU A 3 -35.61 12.46 13.94
CA LEU A 3 -35.60 12.23 12.49
C LEU A 3 -34.23 11.75 12.01
N ASP A 4 -33.15 12.31 12.53
CA ASP A 4 -31.78 11.90 12.15
C ASP A 4 -31.48 10.46 12.54
N THR A 5 -32.00 10.01 13.69
CA THR A 5 -31.87 8.62 14.12
C THR A 5 -32.61 7.68 13.16
N LEU A 6 -33.82 8.05 12.71
CA LEU A 6 -34.59 7.28 11.75
C LEU A 6 -33.89 7.18 10.39
N LEU A 7 -33.31 8.29 9.92
CA LEU A 7 -32.55 8.33 8.68
C LEU A 7 -31.30 7.45 8.78
N ALA A 8 -30.56 7.50 9.89
CA ALA A 8 -29.41 6.62 10.12
C ALA A 8 -29.81 5.13 10.09
N ILE A 9 -30.90 4.74 10.77
CA ILE A 9 -31.41 3.36 10.76
C ILE A 9 -31.74 2.89 9.33
N LYS A 10 -32.34 3.76 8.52
CA LYS A 10 -32.72 3.45 7.13
C LYS A 10 -31.50 3.30 6.20
N THR A 11 -30.43 4.04 6.47
CA THR A 11 -29.21 4.04 5.65
C THR A 11 -28.28 2.88 5.99
N LEU A 12 -28.16 2.51 7.27
CA LEU A 12 -27.20 1.48 7.69
C LEU A 12 -27.51 0.10 7.06
N PRO A 13 -26.49 -0.73 6.78
CA PRO A 13 -26.70 -2.09 6.28
C PRO A 13 -27.60 -2.88 7.22
N ALA A 14 -28.71 -3.44 6.71
CA ALA A 14 -29.74 -4.07 7.52
C ALA A 14 -29.19 -5.16 8.46
N GLN A 15 -28.21 -5.96 7.99
CA GLN A 15 -27.56 -7.00 8.77
C GLN A 15 -26.67 -6.48 9.93
N ALA A 16 -26.18 -5.24 9.82
CA ALA A 16 -25.32 -4.59 10.80
C ALA A 16 -26.08 -3.62 11.72
N CYS A 17 -27.28 -3.21 11.31
CA CYS A 17 -28.10 -2.23 12.03
C CYS A 17 -28.45 -2.75 13.44
N SER A 18 -28.01 -2.01 14.45
CA SER A 18 -28.25 -2.34 15.86
C SER A 18 -28.32 -1.05 16.67
N PRO A 19 -29.00 -1.05 17.84
CA PRO A 19 -29.06 0.15 18.69
C PRO A 19 -27.68 0.70 19.07
N LYS A 20 -26.68 -0.17 19.28
CA LYS A 20 -25.31 0.24 19.61
C LYS A 20 -24.63 0.94 18.43
N LEU A 21 -24.77 0.37 17.23
CA LEU A 21 -24.20 0.96 16.02
C LEU A 21 -24.86 2.32 15.71
N VAL A 22 -26.19 2.41 15.84
CA VAL A 22 -26.93 3.67 15.65
C VAL A 22 -26.46 4.75 16.64
N GLN A 23 -26.16 4.38 17.89
CA GLN A 23 -25.58 5.30 18.87
C GLN A 23 -24.13 5.71 18.53
N ALA A 24 -23.37 4.84 17.86
CA ALA A 24 -21.98 5.09 17.49
C ALA A 24 -21.83 5.99 16.25
N VAL A 25 -22.90 6.15 15.47
CA VAL A 25 -22.96 6.89 14.20
C VAL A 25 -23.66 8.23 14.46
N MET A 26 -22.95 9.35 14.27
CA MET A 26 -23.43 10.68 14.70
C MET A 26 -24.32 11.36 13.63
N GLY A 27 -25.35 10.66 13.17
CA GLY A 27 -26.35 11.18 12.23
C GLY A 27 -26.28 10.58 10.83
N LYS A 28 -26.99 11.22 9.88
CA LYS A 28 -27.20 10.67 8.54
C LYS A 28 -25.91 10.51 7.73
N THR A 29 -25.03 11.51 7.75
CA THR A 29 -23.78 11.48 6.96
C THR A 29 -22.85 10.36 7.40
N ASP A 30 -22.63 10.19 8.71
CA ASP A 30 -21.85 9.07 9.23
C ASP A 30 -22.47 7.71 8.83
N ALA A 31 -23.80 7.62 8.77
CA ALA A 31 -24.48 6.39 8.36
C ALA A 31 -24.25 6.09 6.87
N GLU A 32 -24.25 7.11 6.02
CA GLU A 32 -23.94 7.02 4.59
C GLU A 32 -22.48 6.57 4.38
N ASP A 33 -21.55 7.14 5.14
CA ASP A 33 -20.14 6.74 5.10
C ASP A 33 -19.95 5.28 5.55
N VAL A 34 -20.62 4.86 6.63
CA VAL A 34 -20.58 3.46 7.11
C VAL A 34 -21.18 2.51 6.09
N ALA A 35 -22.32 2.85 5.48
CA ALA A 35 -22.96 2.02 4.46
C ALA A 35 -22.08 1.88 3.22
N THR A 36 -21.55 3.00 2.71
CA THR A 36 -20.66 3.03 1.54
C THR A 36 -19.39 2.22 1.79
N ALA A 37 -18.73 2.43 2.93
CA ALA A 37 -17.52 1.69 3.27
C ALA A 37 -17.80 0.19 3.51
N PHE A 38 -19.00 -0.15 4.00
CA PHE A 38 -19.42 -1.55 4.13
C PHE A 38 -19.51 -2.22 2.75
N GLU A 39 -20.22 -1.60 1.82
CA GLU A 39 -20.41 -2.09 0.46
C GLU A 39 -19.07 -2.26 -0.26
N VAL A 40 -18.22 -1.22 -0.26
CA VAL A 40 -16.91 -1.26 -0.90
C VAL A 40 -16.04 -2.41 -0.39
N LEU A 41 -16.00 -2.65 0.93
CA LEU A 41 -15.18 -3.73 1.48
C LEU A 41 -15.76 -5.12 1.19
N VAL A 42 -17.09 -5.26 1.17
CA VAL A 42 -17.75 -6.51 0.78
C VAL A 42 -17.52 -6.82 -0.70
N GLU A 43 -17.61 -5.83 -1.58
CA GLU A 43 -17.25 -5.96 -3.00
C GLU A 43 -15.79 -6.39 -3.18
N ARG A 44 -14.90 -5.96 -2.27
CA ARG A 44 -13.50 -6.40 -2.22
C ARG A 44 -13.30 -7.73 -1.49
N GLY A 45 -14.35 -8.52 -1.28
CA GLY A 45 -14.26 -9.91 -0.79
C GLY A 45 -14.24 -10.06 0.74
N VAL A 46 -14.52 -9.00 1.50
CA VAL A 46 -14.74 -9.14 2.95
C VAL A 46 -16.07 -9.87 3.19
N ASP A 47 -16.06 -10.91 4.02
CA ASP A 47 -17.29 -11.63 4.40
C ASP A 47 -18.32 -10.71 5.07
N ALA A 48 -19.46 -10.54 4.41
CA ALA A 48 -20.49 -9.59 4.82
C ALA A 48 -21.10 -9.91 6.19
N GLN A 49 -21.27 -11.19 6.53
CA GLN A 49 -21.87 -11.61 7.80
C GLN A 49 -20.93 -11.37 8.98
N TRP A 50 -19.66 -11.74 8.83
CA TRP A 50 -18.61 -11.44 9.79
C TRP A 50 -18.47 -9.92 10.00
N PHE A 51 -18.47 -9.16 8.91
CA PHE A 51 -18.27 -7.72 8.99
C PHE A 51 -19.45 -7.03 9.67
N ALA A 52 -20.68 -7.40 9.31
CA ALA A 52 -21.90 -6.94 9.96
C ALA A 52 -21.93 -7.32 11.44
N GLY A 53 -21.51 -8.55 11.78
CA GLY A 53 -21.36 -8.99 13.16
C GLY A 53 -20.41 -8.09 13.97
N CYS A 54 -19.25 -7.73 13.40
CA CYS A 54 -18.31 -6.82 14.04
C CYS A 54 -18.91 -5.42 14.25
N LEU A 55 -19.66 -4.91 13.27
CA LEU A 55 -20.29 -3.58 13.36
C LEU A 55 -21.38 -3.52 14.43
N ARG A 56 -22.16 -4.59 14.62
CA ARG A 56 -23.22 -4.64 15.65
C ARG A 56 -22.71 -4.44 17.08
N ASP A 57 -21.45 -4.77 17.33
CA ASP A 57 -20.84 -4.65 18.66
C ASP A 57 -20.15 -3.31 18.89
N VAL A 58 -20.10 -2.43 17.89
CA VAL A 58 -19.49 -1.11 18.00
C VAL A 58 -20.38 -0.19 18.85
N LYS A 59 -19.76 0.47 19.83
CA LYS A 59 -20.41 1.42 20.75
C LYS A 59 -19.91 2.86 20.60
N THR A 60 -18.84 3.07 19.85
CA THR A 60 -18.15 4.36 19.75
C THR A 60 -17.59 4.56 18.34
N GLN A 61 -17.43 5.82 17.94
CA GLN A 61 -16.83 6.18 16.66
C GLN A 61 -15.38 5.64 16.51
N ARG A 62 -14.60 5.62 17.60
CA ARG A 62 -13.27 4.99 17.61
C ARG A 62 -13.34 3.47 17.36
N GLY A 63 -14.39 2.83 17.85
CA GLY A 63 -14.70 1.43 17.57
C GLY A 63 -14.96 1.18 16.08
N LEU A 64 -15.69 2.09 15.41
CA LEU A 64 -15.91 2.02 13.96
C LEU A 64 -14.59 1.99 13.21
N SER A 65 -13.72 2.97 13.45
CA SER A 65 -12.41 3.04 12.80
C SER A 65 -11.60 1.74 12.96
N SER A 66 -11.64 1.14 14.15
CA SER A 66 -10.94 -0.12 14.43
C SER A 66 -11.53 -1.31 13.64
N VAL A 67 -12.86 -1.39 13.54
CA VAL A 67 -13.57 -2.42 12.78
C VAL A 67 -13.30 -2.28 11.28
N PHE A 68 -13.37 -1.06 10.74
CA PHE A 68 -13.04 -0.79 9.33
C PHE A 68 -11.57 -1.09 9.01
N GLN A 69 -10.62 -0.73 9.88
CA GLN A 69 -9.21 -1.11 9.69
C GLN A 69 -9.02 -2.63 9.67
N LYS A 70 -9.74 -3.36 10.53
CA LYS A 70 -9.68 -4.83 10.57
C LYS A 70 -10.28 -5.45 9.31
N ALA A 71 -11.38 -4.89 8.80
CA ALA A 71 -12.02 -5.33 7.57
C ALA A 71 -11.15 -5.00 6.33
N ALA A 72 -10.55 -3.81 6.26
CA ALA A 72 -9.66 -3.42 5.18
C ALA A 72 -8.42 -4.33 5.05
N ARG A 73 -7.91 -4.89 6.16
CA ARG A 73 -6.86 -5.92 6.12
C ARG A 73 -7.30 -7.22 5.44
N ARG A 74 -8.60 -7.51 5.41
CA ARG A 74 -9.14 -8.72 4.79
C ARG A 74 -9.61 -8.49 3.37
N ALA A 75 -9.60 -7.24 2.90
CA ALA A 75 -10.02 -6.89 1.56
C ALA A 75 -8.96 -7.31 0.54
N ASN A 76 -9.44 -7.75 -0.61
CA ASN A 76 -8.64 -7.98 -1.80
C ASN A 76 -8.35 -6.64 -2.48
N ALA A 77 -7.12 -6.49 -2.94
CA ALA A 77 -6.72 -5.38 -3.78
C ALA A 77 -7.35 -5.49 -5.17
N PRO A 78 -7.48 -4.38 -5.91
CA PRO A 78 -7.69 -4.42 -7.34
C PRO A 78 -6.60 -5.26 -8.05
N PRO A 79 -6.87 -5.77 -9.26
CA PRO A 79 -5.88 -6.50 -10.04
C PRO A 79 -4.58 -5.70 -10.22
N HIS A 80 -3.46 -6.32 -9.89
CA HIS A 80 -2.14 -5.73 -10.06
C HIS A 80 -1.79 -5.61 -11.56
N PRO A 81 -1.15 -4.51 -12.02
CA PRO A 81 -0.85 -4.31 -13.46
C PRO A 81 0.16 -5.30 -14.04
N ILE A 82 0.95 -5.94 -13.18
CA ILE A 82 1.96 -6.93 -13.53
C ILE A 82 1.58 -8.25 -12.88
N PRO A 83 1.51 -9.37 -13.64
CA PRO A 83 1.24 -10.69 -13.08
C PRO A 83 2.41 -11.17 -12.20
N ALA A 84 2.12 -12.15 -11.34
CA ALA A 84 3.14 -12.79 -10.54
C ALA A 84 4.15 -13.57 -11.41
N SER A 85 5.40 -13.60 -10.98
CA SER A 85 6.49 -14.39 -11.57
C SER A 85 7.44 -14.89 -10.48
N ASP A 86 8.41 -15.73 -10.83
CA ASP A 86 9.34 -16.35 -9.88
C ASP A 86 10.07 -15.34 -8.97
N PHE A 87 10.29 -14.11 -9.46
CA PHE A 87 10.95 -13.06 -8.71
C PHE A 87 10.05 -11.84 -8.43
N TYR A 88 8.83 -11.76 -8.97
CA TYR A 88 7.92 -10.63 -8.80
C TYR A 88 6.62 -11.09 -8.16
N GLN A 89 6.34 -10.66 -6.93
CA GLN A 89 5.19 -11.10 -6.14
C GLN A 89 4.29 -9.91 -5.83
N PRO A 90 3.21 -9.67 -6.62
CA PRO A 90 2.20 -8.68 -6.31
C PRO A 90 1.59 -8.86 -4.92
N ILE A 91 1.34 -7.75 -4.23
CA ILE A 91 0.55 -7.74 -3.00
C ILE A 91 -0.93 -7.69 -3.40
N GLN A 92 -1.69 -8.70 -3.01
CA GLN A 92 -3.07 -8.93 -3.44
C GLN A 92 -4.09 -8.68 -2.33
N THR A 93 -3.66 -8.62 -1.08
CA THR A 93 -4.56 -8.43 0.07
C THR A 93 -4.05 -7.38 1.04
N GLY A 94 -4.96 -6.78 1.82
CA GLY A 94 -4.57 -5.89 2.91
C GLY A 94 -3.68 -6.59 3.95
N GLU A 95 -3.85 -7.88 4.17
CA GLU A 95 -3.06 -8.65 5.13
C GLU A 95 -1.61 -8.80 4.67
N GLU A 96 -1.41 -9.12 3.38
CA GLU A 96 -0.09 -9.11 2.77
C GLU A 96 0.57 -7.74 2.85
N LEU A 97 -0.17 -6.66 2.57
CA LEU A 97 0.34 -5.29 2.68
C LEU A 97 0.87 -5.01 4.10
N PHE A 98 0.12 -5.40 5.14
CA PHE A 98 0.54 -5.25 6.53
C PHE A 98 1.72 -6.16 6.88
N SER A 99 1.75 -7.38 6.36
CA SER A 99 2.84 -8.33 6.57
C SER A 99 4.15 -7.78 6.00
N VAL A 100 4.13 -7.31 4.75
CA VAL A 100 5.26 -6.67 4.07
C VAL A 100 5.68 -5.39 4.79
N ALA A 101 4.73 -4.55 5.20
CA ALA A 101 5.04 -3.31 5.93
C ALA A 101 5.79 -3.58 7.24
N ARG A 102 5.40 -4.64 7.97
CA ARG A 102 6.05 -5.07 9.20
C ARG A 102 7.44 -5.65 8.92
N GLU A 103 7.55 -6.52 7.92
CA GLU A 103 8.82 -7.15 7.53
C GLU A 103 9.86 -6.10 7.12
N PHE A 104 9.47 -5.20 6.22
CA PHE A 104 10.34 -4.14 5.72
C PHE A 104 10.48 -2.98 6.72
N ARG A 105 9.72 -2.96 7.81
CA ARG A 105 9.70 -1.87 8.80
C ARG A 105 9.53 -0.50 8.14
N ASN A 106 8.50 -0.37 7.30
CA ASN A 106 8.22 0.85 6.55
C ASN A 106 6.76 1.29 6.71
N CYS A 107 6.39 2.34 5.97
CA CYS A 107 5.10 3.01 6.08
C CYS A 107 4.01 2.45 5.15
N LEU A 108 4.20 1.27 4.52
CA LEU A 108 3.23 0.75 3.54
C LEU A 108 1.81 0.61 4.11
N ARG A 109 1.67 0.31 5.40
CA ARG A 109 0.35 0.23 6.08
C ARG A 109 -0.49 1.51 5.97
N ASN A 110 0.16 2.67 5.77
CA ASN A 110 -0.53 3.95 5.66
C ASN A 110 -1.22 4.13 4.29
N TYR A 111 -0.95 3.24 3.32
CA TYR A 111 -1.54 3.25 1.99
C TYR A 111 -2.77 2.35 1.87
N THR A 112 -3.31 1.84 2.98
CA THR A 112 -4.41 0.84 2.92
C THR A 112 -5.61 1.32 2.09
N THR A 113 -6.06 2.56 2.28
CA THR A 113 -7.20 3.10 1.51
C THR A 113 -6.85 3.27 0.04
N SER A 114 -5.70 3.86 -0.25
CA SER A 114 -5.26 4.13 -1.62
C SER A 114 -4.77 2.88 -2.35
N PHE A 115 -4.49 1.78 -1.64
CA PHE A 115 -4.20 0.45 -2.17
C PHE A 115 -5.47 -0.29 -2.60
N LEU A 116 -6.59 -0.05 -1.90
CA LEU A 116 -7.89 -0.65 -2.21
C LEU A 116 -8.69 0.17 -3.24
N ASP A 117 -8.29 1.41 -3.50
CA ASP A 117 -8.87 2.28 -4.52
C ASP A 117 -8.47 1.81 -5.92
N GLU A 118 -9.46 1.58 -6.78
CA GLU A 118 -9.23 1.17 -8.17
C GLU A 118 -8.99 2.35 -9.11
N VAL A 119 -9.47 3.54 -8.78
CA VAL A 119 -9.45 4.71 -9.68
C VAL A 119 -8.11 5.45 -9.60
N GLN A 120 -7.66 5.78 -8.38
CA GLN A 120 -6.40 6.51 -8.16
C GLN A 120 -5.29 5.62 -7.58
N GLY A 121 -5.51 4.30 -7.63
CA GLY A 121 -4.88 3.28 -6.81
C GLY A 121 -3.35 3.24 -6.76
N ASN A 122 -2.88 2.65 -5.67
CA ASN A 122 -1.50 2.23 -5.47
C ASN A 122 -1.45 0.72 -5.65
N ALA A 123 -0.42 0.23 -6.33
CA ALA A 123 -0.14 -1.19 -6.43
C ALA A 123 1.26 -1.45 -5.86
N PHE A 124 1.41 -2.57 -5.16
CA PHE A 124 2.66 -2.94 -4.52
C PHE A 124 3.04 -4.36 -4.90
N ALA A 125 4.33 -4.61 -4.97
CA ALA A 125 4.87 -5.94 -5.14
C ALA A 125 6.18 -6.10 -4.36
N VAL A 126 6.55 -7.33 -4.06
CA VAL A 126 7.89 -7.67 -3.56
C VAL A 126 8.67 -8.34 -4.68
N VAL A 127 9.82 -7.75 -5.01
CA VAL A 127 10.79 -8.34 -5.92
C VAL A 127 11.89 -9.02 -5.13
N SER A 128 12.22 -10.27 -5.47
CA SER A 128 13.23 -11.08 -4.79
C SER A 128 14.28 -11.59 -5.78
N ARG A 129 15.56 -11.36 -5.48
CA ARG A 129 16.70 -11.91 -6.24
C ARG A 129 17.79 -12.35 -5.25
N GLY A 130 17.95 -13.66 -5.08
CA GLY A 130 18.74 -14.21 -3.97
C GLY A 130 18.19 -13.75 -2.62
N GLU A 131 19.07 -13.29 -1.73
CA GLU A 131 18.68 -12.74 -0.42
C GLU A 131 18.15 -11.30 -0.49
N HIS A 132 18.22 -10.65 -1.66
CA HIS A 132 17.80 -9.26 -1.81
C HIS A 132 16.32 -9.16 -2.12
N ARG A 133 15.57 -8.53 -1.21
CA ARG A 133 14.15 -8.19 -1.39
C ARG A 133 13.95 -6.69 -1.50
N THR A 134 13.12 -6.27 -2.44
CA THR A 134 12.78 -4.87 -2.70
C THR A 134 11.28 -4.74 -2.89
N VAL A 135 10.66 -3.81 -2.19
CA VAL A 135 9.27 -3.41 -2.44
C VAL A 135 9.23 -2.48 -3.65
N VAL A 136 8.36 -2.80 -4.59
CA VAL A 136 7.97 -1.95 -5.72
C VAL A 136 6.69 -1.23 -5.35
N HIS A 137 6.66 0.08 -5.56
CA HIS A 137 5.50 0.92 -5.38
C HIS A 137 5.12 1.56 -6.71
N LEU A 138 3.94 1.22 -7.20
CA LEU A 138 3.35 1.76 -8.42
C LEU A 138 2.17 2.66 -8.07
N VAL A 139 2.02 3.73 -8.84
CA VAL A 139 0.88 4.66 -8.74
C VAL A 139 0.18 4.74 -10.09
N ARG A 140 -1.15 4.83 -10.06
CA ARG A 140 -1.94 5.00 -11.27
C ARG A 140 -1.96 6.48 -11.66
N GLY A 141 -1.39 6.79 -12.82
CA GLY A 141 -1.45 8.12 -13.46
C GLY A 141 -2.47 8.15 -14.60
N THR A 142 -2.61 9.33 -15.22
CA THR A 142 -3.51 9.53 -16.39
C THR A 142 -3.08 8.72 -17.61
N SER A 143 -1.77 8.52 -17.78
CA SER A 143 -1.17 7.78 -18.91
C SER A 143 -0.93 6.30 -18.63
N GLY A 144 -1.36 5.79 -17.47
CA GLY A 144 -1.14 4.40 -17.05
C GLY A 144 -0.42 4.29 -15.72
N TRP A 145 0.13 3.11 -15.44
CA TRP A 145 0.85 2.84 -14.20
C TRP A 145 2.28 3.37 -14.27
N LYS A 146 2.70 4.04 -13.20
CA LYS A 146 4.04 4.63 -13.06
C LYS A 146 4.75 4.05 -11.86
N LEU A 147 6.06 3.86 -11.98
CA LEU A 147 6.93 3.56 -10.84
C LEU A 147 7.09 4.81 -9.96
N GLU A 148 6.59 4.74 -8.73
CA GLU A 148 6.78 5.79 -7.72
C GLU A 148 8.08 5.58 -6.94
N GLY A 149 8.40 4.33 -6.60
CA GLY A 149 9.61 4.04 -5.85
C GLY A 149 9.95 2.57 -5.67
N LEU A 150 11.21 2.36 -5.29
CA LEU A 150 11.79 1.05 -4.96
C LEU A 150 12.41 1.13 -3.56
N PHE A 151 12.02 0.23 -2.67
CA PHE A 151 12.37 0.33 -1.24
C PHE A 151 12.88 -0.99 -0.67
N LYS A 152 14.07 -0.96 -0.09
CA LYS A 152 14.60 -1.99 0.82
C LYS A 152 14.06 -1.77 2.24
N PRO A 153 14.32 -2.69 3.19
CA PRO A 153 13.93 -2.49 4.58
C PRO A 153 14.36 -1.13 5.14
N ARG A 154 13.49 -0.52 5.95
CA ARG A 154 13.61 0.84 6.52
C ARG A 154 13.71 1.94 5.45
N ASN A 155 13.03 1.76 4.32
CA ASN A 155 13.02 2.69 3.18
C ASN A 155 14.41 2.95 2.59
N ARG A 156 15.35 2.01 2.75
CA ARG A 156 16.67 2.13 2.12
C ARG A 156 16.53 2.03 0.61
N ARG A 157 17.42 2.69 -0.12
CA ARG A 157 17.47 2.59 -1.58
C ARG A 157 18.12 1.25 -1.98
N PRO A 158 17.59 0.52 -2.97
CA PRO A 158 18.31 -0.61 -3.57
C PRO A 158 19.60 -0.14 -4.26
N SER A 159 20.51 -1.07 -4.52
CA SER A 159 21.73 -0.78 -5.30
C SER A 159 21.33 -0.40 -6.73
N ARG A 160 22.23 0.32 -7.43
CA ARG A 160 22.00 0.75 -8.81
C ARG A 160 21.69 -0.42 -9.74
N ALA A 161 22.48 -1.49 -9.70
CA ALA A 161 22.27 -2.67 -10.53
C ALA A 161 20.88 -3.33 -10.28
N SER A 162 20.47 -3.46 -9.00
CA SER A 162 19.14 -3.99 -8.68
C SER A 162 18.03 -3.08 -9.20
N ARG A 163 18.20 -1.76 -9.09
CA ARG A 163 17.22 -0.80 -9.61
C ARG A 163 17.09 -0.89 -11.12
N GLU A 164 18.20 -0.83 -11.85
CA GLU A 164 18.20 -0.89 -13.32
C GLU A 164 17.55 -2.19 -13.82
N TRP A 165 17.84 -3.32 -13.15
CA TRP A 165 17.19 -4.60 -13.46
C TRP A 165 15.67 -4.59 -13.19
N ILE A 166 15.23 -4.08 -12.03
CA ILE A 166 13.79 -3.98 -11.71
C ILE A 166 13.09 -3.02 -12.68
N GLU A 167 13.67 -1.84 -12.90
CA GLU A 167 13.14 -0.81 -13.80
C GLU A 167 12.98 -1.37 -15.23
N ALA A 168 13.97 -2.09 -15.75
CA ALA A 168 13.87 -2.74 -17.07
C ALA A 168 12.73 -3.79 -17.13
N TYR A 169 12.55 -4.58 -16.07
CA TYR A 169 11.43 -5.54 -16.00
C TYR A 169 10.06 -4.85 -15.96
N LEU A 170 9.96 -3.73 -15.25
CA LEU A 170 8.74 -2.92 -15.17
C LEU A 170 8.42 -2.27 -16.53
N GLU A 171 9.42 -1.70 -17.21
CA GLU A 171 9.28 -1.13 -18.55
C GLU A 171 8.75 -2.17 -19.57
N GLN A 172 9.23 -3.42 -19.50
CA GLN A 172 8.74 -4.53 -20.34
C GLN A 172 7.25 -4.83 -20.17
N HIS A 173 6.68 -4.51 -19.00
CA HIS A 173 5.26 -4.66 -18.70
C HIS A 173 4.46 -3.36 -18.90
N GLY A 174 5.04 -2.36 -19.57
CA GLY A 174 4.37 -1.10 -19.87
C GLY A 174 4.24 -0.16 -18.67
N ILE A 175 5.00 -0.38 -17.60
CA ILE A 175 5.08 0.58 -16.48
C ILE A 175 5.97 1.74 -16.89
N ILE A 176 5.48 2.96 -16.64
CA ILE A 176 6.22 4.19 -16.90
C ILE A 176 7.29 4.36 -15.81
N VAL A 177 8.56 4.30 -16.21
CA VAL A 177 9.71 4.59 -15.34
C VAL A 177 10.28 5.95 -15.72
N GLU A 178 10.02 6.95 -14.89
CA GLU A 178 10.62 8.27 -15.08
C GLU A 178 12.09 8.25 -14.69
N ARG A 179 12.95 8.27 -15.69
CA ARG A 179 14.38 8.49 -15.49
C ARG A 179 14.57 9.94 -15.09
N ARG A 180 14.79 10.18 -13.80
CA ARG A 180 15.24 11.51 -13.34
C ARG A 180 16.55 11.81 -14.05
N GLU A 181 16.59 12.91 -14.80
CA GLU A 181 17.84 13.41 -15.34
C GLU A 181 18.84 13.55 -14.18
N PRO A 182 20.10 13.13 -14.36
CA PRO A 182 21.14 13.38 -13.38
C PRO A 182 21.12 14.88 -13.06
N ARG A 183 20.89 15.21 -11.79
CA ARG A 183 20.95 16.61 -11.36
C ARG A 183 22.30 17.16 -11.82
N ARG A 184 22.30 18.27 -12.56
CA ARG A 184 23.55 18.91 -12.96
C ARG A 184 24.39 19.15 -11.70
N PRO A 185 25.69 18.80 -11.72
CA PRO A 185 26.57 19.06 -10.59
C PRO A 185 26.46 20.52 -10.16
N SER A 186 26.28 20.74 -8.88
CA SER A 186 26.26 22.06 -8.27
C SER A 186 27.52 22.28 -7.45
N ARG A 187 27.96 23.53 -7.33
CA ARG A 187 29.02 23.90 -6.39
C ARG A 187 28.75 23.45 -4.94
N TRP A 188 27.49 23.26 -4.59
CA TRP A 188 27.07 22.75 -3.27
C TRP A 188 27.35 21.25 -3.08
N ASP A 189 27.52 20.48 -4.16
CA ASP A 189 27.85 19.05 -4.07
C ASP A 189 29.24 18.85 -3.46
N SER A 190 30.21 19.71 -3.77
CA SER A 190 31.53 19.67 -3.16
C SER A 190 31.48 19.91 -1.65
N LEU A 191 30.63 20.85 -1.20
CA LEU A 191 30.42 21.11 0.22
C LEU A 191 29.73 19.93 0.91
N HIS A 192 28.69 19.37 0.29
CA HIS A 192 28.02 18.17 0.80
C HIS A 192 28.99 16.99 0.89
N ASN A 193 29.84 16.78 -0.11
CA ASN A 193 30.83 15.71 -0.11
C ASN A 193 31.85 15.87 1.03
N LEU A 194 32.33 17.09 1.29
CA LEU A 194 33.24 17.33 2.41
C LEU A 194 32.58 17.17 3.79
N ILE A 195 31.30 17.52 3.90
CA ILE A 195 30.55 17.41 5.18
C ILE A 195 30.10 15.96 5.42
N CYS A 196 29.80 15.21 4.36
CA CYS A 196 29.22 13.87 4.46
C CYS A 196 30.18 12.73 4.08
N SER A 197 31.39 12.99 3.58
CA SER A 197 32.38 11.93 3.30
C SER A 197 32.77 11.16 4.56
N ASP A 198 32.89 11.85 5.70
CA ASP A 198 33.25 11.23 6.98
C ASP A 198 32.15 10.28 7.51
N LEU A 199 30.93 10.35 6.97
CA LEU A 199 29.82 9.47 7.33
C LEU A 199 29.65 8.26 6.40
N LEU A 200 30.36 8.22 5.26
CA LEU A 200 30.17 7.19 4.21
C LEU A 200 31.29 6.14 4.14
N GLU A 201 32.45 6.35 4.77
CA GLU A 201 33.51 5.32 4.84
C GLU A 201 33.13 4.09 5.68
N PHE A 202 32.04 4.12 6.46
CA PHE A 202 31.65 2.98 7.30
C PHE A 202 30.81 1.87 6.60
N GLN A 203 30.50 1.95 5.30
CA GLN A 203 29.61 0.96 4.65
C GLN A 203 29.93 0.51 3.22
N LEU A 204 31.18 0.63 2.74
CA LEU A 204 31.55 0.07 1.43
C LEU A 204 32.74 -0.89 1.53
N GLY A 205 32.53 -1.99 2.26
CA GLY A 205 33.21 -3.25 2.01
C GLY A 205 32.24 -4.19 1.30
N PHE A 206 32.13 -4.09 -0.02
CA PHE A 206 31.49 -5.13 -0.84
C PHE A 206 32.32 -5.32 -2.10
N GLU A 207 33.10 -6.39 -2.11
CA GLU A 207 33.62 -7.02 -3.31
C GLU A 207 32.43 -7.42 -4.19
N VAL A 208 32.41 -6.90 -5.41
CA VAL A 208 31.52 -7.37 -6.45
C VAL A 208 32.21 -8.58 -7.06
N GLU A 209 31.92 -9.78 -6.57
CA GLU A 209 32.22 -10.98 -7.36
C GLU A 209 31.33 -10.95 -8.60
N ALA A 210 31.96 -10.73 -9.75
CA ALA A 210 31.36 -10.91 -11.05
C ALA A 210 31.01 -12.39 -11.21
N PHE A 211 29.74 -12.74 -11.03
CA PHE A 211 29.26 -14.06 -11.42
C PHE A 211 28.67 -14.00 -12.82
N ASP A 212 29.41 -14.68 -13.70
CA ASP A 212 29.15 -14.91 -15.10
C ASP A 212 27.80 -15.57 -15.37
N HIS A 213 27.36 -15.32 -16.60
CA HIS A 213 26.23 -15.92 -17.28
C HIS A 213 26.10 -17.44 -17.05
N MET A 214 24.92 -17.88 -16.63
CA MET A 214 24.41 -19.19 -17.02
C MET A 214 23.14 -19.00 -17.83
N THR A 215 23.21 -19.61 -19.01
CA THR A 215 22.22 -19.71 -20.08
C THR A 215 21.03 -20.58 -19.67
#